data_AF-Q86MU1-F1
#
_entry.id   AF-Q86MU1-F1
#
_cell.length_a   1.000
_cell.length_b   1.000
_cell.length_c   1.000
_cell.angle_alpha   90.00
_cell.angle_beta   90.00
_cell.angle_gamma   90.00
#
_symmetry.space_group_name_H-M   'P 1'
#
loop_
_entity.id
_entity.type
_entity.pdbx_description
1 polymer ?
#
loop_
_entity_poly.entity_id
_entity_poly.type
_entity_poly.pdbx_seq_one_letter_code
_entity_poly.pdbx_strand_id
1 'polypeptide(L)'
;VTPLTKWAETVAQPQESGGNTESSDKLREAFIQSAAVETFFLWHKFKKEKEREEKEKKEANGELPGFSSSVDGGEQNPQTLLQNGTIPPDFLRLMFYTLGDYRDICVGKTPDGIDTVSGKDTMENIKKAIESVFKPSSGTPSLSVEKTTRESWWEKNGEHIWKGMICALTYKENGADGTNKIEKDSDVYKKIFGENNTDPDKKLTVTTVDNKGTFESKYKYEKVQLGEEEASGPNAPASPTSPQANGTRLAEFVTRPAYF
;
A
#
# COMPACT_ATOMS: atom_id res chain seq x y z
N VAL A 1 -13.26 7.49 9.95
CA VAL A 1 -12.36 8.66 9.78
C VAL A 1 -10.92 8.15 9.78
N THR A 2 -10.14 8.43 8.73
CA THR A 2 -8.76 7.94 8.59
C THR A 2 -7.79 8.74 9.48
N PRO A 3 -6.60 8.19 9.80
CA PRO A 3 -5.54 8.93 10.49
C PRO A 3 -5.15 10.25 9.79
N LEU A 4 -5.11 10.26 8.45
CA LEU A 4 -4.82 11.47 7.67
C LEU A 4 -5.90 12.54 7.82
N THR A 5 -7.18 12.16 7.83
CA THR A 5 -8.28 13.09 8.11
C THR A 5 -8.15 13.68 9.52
N LYS A 6 -7.93 12.84 10.53
CA LYS A 6 -7.76 13.31 11.92
C LYS A 6 -6.57 14.25 12.07
N TRP A 7 -5.44 13.92 11.44
CA TRP A 7 -4.27 14.79 11.42
C TRP A 7 -4.59 16.16 10.79
N ALA A 8 -5.27 16.17 9.65
CA ALA A 8 -5.65 17.41 8.97
C ALA A 8 -6.55 18.31 9.85
N GLU A 9 -7.49 17.72 10.60
CA GLU A 9 -8.32 18.43 11.56
C GLU A 9 -7.49 19.09 12.68
N THR A 10 -6.45 18.40 13.17
CA THR A 10 -5.57 18.97 14.22
C THR A 10 -4.70 20.11 13.72
N VAL A 11 -4.27 20.07 12.44
CA VAL A 11 -3.48 21.15 11.81
C VAL A 11 -4.33 22.39 11.54
N ALA A 12 -5.65 22.23 11.35
CA ALA A 12 -6.56 23.34 11.10
C ALA A 12 -6.91 24.17 12.36
N GLN A 13 -6.52 23.71 13.55
CA GLN A 13 -6.71 24.42 14.82
C GLN A 13 -5.51 25.33 15.11
N PRO A 14 -5.71 26.53 15.72
CA PRO A 14 -4.60 27.41 16.07
C PRO A 14 -3.72 26.75 17.16
N GLN A 15 -2.51 26.33 16.80
CA GLN A 15 -1.48 25.88 17.74
C GLN A 15 -0.21 26.72 17.63
N GLU A 16 0.45 26.90 18.79
CA GLU A 16 1.79 27.50 18.93
C GLU A 16 2.86 26.70 18.17
N SER A 17 3.91 27.41 17.75
CA SER A 17 4.90 27.00 16.76
C SER A 17 5.59 25.65 17.04
N GLY A 18 5.14 24.59 16.36
CA GLY A 18 5.97 23.43 16.05
C GLY A 18 6.81 23.71 14.80
N GLY A 19 8.09 23.34 14.81
CA GLY A 19 8.99 23.56 13.65
C GLY A 19 8.60 22.69 12.44
N ASN A 20 8.98 23.12 11.23
CA ASN A 20 8.64 22.43 9.96
C ASN A 20 8.99 20.92 9.93
N THR A 21 10.05 20.51 10.63
CA THR A 21 10.46 19.09 10.71
C THR A 21 9.44 18.23 11.45
N GLU A 22 8.90 18.72 12.56
CA GLU A 22 7.92 17.98 13.37
C GLU A 22 6.59 17.80 12.64
N SER A 23 6.15 18.84 11.92
CA SER A 23 4.95 18.79 11.07
C SER A 23 5.12 17.81 9.90
N SER A 24 6.32 17.75 9.30
CA SER A 24 6.68 16.80 8.25
C SER A 24 6.70 15.35 8.76
N ASP A 25 7.19 15.10 9.98
CA ASP A 25 7.18 13.76 10.58
C ASP A 25 5.76 13.28 10.91
N LYS A 26 4.91 14.17 11.45
CA LYS A 26 3.48 13.88 11.69
C LYS A 26 2.71 13.60 10.40
N LEU A 27 3.01 14.35 9.33
CA LEU A 27 2.48 14.09 7.99
C LEU A 27 2.88 12.68 7.52
N ARG A 28 4.16 12.30 7.63
CA ARG A 28 4.65 10.95 7.26
C ARG A 28 3.86 9.87 8.02
N GLU A 29 3.76 10.01 9.34
CA GLU A 29 3.05 9.05 10.19
C GLU A 29 1.57 8.91 9.79
N ALA A 30 0.89 10.02 9.55
CA ALA A 30 -0.50 10.02 9.13
C ALA A 30 -0.72 9.30 7.79
N PHE A 31 0.20 9.46 6.84
CA PHE A 31 0.19 8.74 5.56
C PHE A 31 0.44 7.24 5.74
N ILE A 32 1.46 6.86 6.52
CA ILE A 32 1.78 5.45 6.81
C ILE A 32 0.57 4.75 7.44
N GLN A 33 -0.01 5.33 8.49
CA GLN A 33 -1.14 4.74 9.21
C GLN A 33 -2.37 4.62 8.32
N SER A 34 -2.68 5.65 7.52
CA SER A 34 -3.84 5.63 6.62
C SER A 34 -3.71 4.56 5.55
N ALA A 35 -2.56 4.51 4.86
CA ALA A 35 -2.32 3.53 3.81
C ALA A 35 -2.28 2.09 4.36
N ALA A 36 -1.72 1.89 5.56
CA ALA A 36 -1.71 0.58 6.22
C ALA A 36 -3.13 0.11 6.60
N VAL A 37 -3.95 0.98 7.20
CA VAL A 37 -5.33 0.66 7.56
C VAL A 37 -6.17 0.35 6.33
N GLU A 38 -6.03 1.14 5.26
CA GLU A 38 -6.72 0.90 4.00
C GLU A 38 -6.31 -0.43 3.38
N THR A 39 -5.01 -0.71 3.35
CA THR A 39 -4.48 -1.99 2.85
C THR A 39 -5.02 -3.18 3.64
N PHE A 40 -5.10 -3.07 4.98
CA PHE A 40 -5.65 -4.12 5.83
C PHE A 40 -7.11 -4.45 5.47
N PHE A 41 -7.97 -3.44 5.36
CA PHE A 41 -9.37 -3.64 5.00
C PHE A 41 -9.56 -4.07 3.53
N LEU A 42 -8.74 -3.55 2.63
CA LEU A 42 -8.73 -3.94 1.22
C LEU A 42 -8.34 -5.41 1.08
N TRP A 43 -7.35 -5.87 1.82
CA TRP A 43 -6.96 -7.29 1.86
C TRP A 43 -8.09 -8.18 2.34
N HIS A 44 -8.76 -7.80 3.43
CA HIS A 44 -9.91 -8.53 3.93
C HIS A 44 -11.06 -8.59 2.91
N LYS A 45 -11.37 -7.47 2.23
CA LYS A 45 -12.39 -7.43 1.17
C LYS A 45 -12.01 -8.29 -0.04
N PHE A 46 -10.76 -8.19 -0.49
CA PHE A 46 -10.23 -8.96 -1.62
C PHE A 46 -10.37 -10.48 -1.39
N LYS A 47 -10.05 -10.97 -0.19
CA LYS A 47 -10.23 -12.38 0.17
C LYS A 47 -11.69 -12.81 0.05
N LYS A 48 -12.64 -12.03 0.58
CA LYS A 48 -14.08 -12.32 0.49
C LYS A 48 -14.59 -12.33 -0.94
N GLU A 49 -14.08 -11.43 -1.78
CA GLU A 49 -14.44 -11.39 -3.21
C GLU A 49 -13.94 -12.62 -3.95
N LYS A 50 -12.68 -13.04 -3.72
CA LYS A 50 -12.13 -14.26 -4.32
C LYS A 50 -12.88 -15.53 -3.88
N GLU A 51 -13.24 -15.64 -2.60
CA GLU A 51 -14.09 -16.74 -2.11
C GLU A 51 -15.47 -16.78 -2.78
N ARG A 52 -16.07 -15.61 -3.06
CA ARG A 52 -17.34 -15.50 -3.77
C ARG A 52 -17.18 -15.91 -5.25
N GLU A 53 -16.16 -15.41 -5.93
CA GLU A 53 -15.85 -15.76 -7.33
C GLU A 53 -15.66 -17.28 -7.50
N GLU A 54 -14.93 -17.93 -6.58
CA GLU A 54 -14.75 -19.39 -6.59
C GLU A 54 -16.08 -20.15 -6.45
N LYS A 55 -16.98 -19.70 -5.57
CA LYS A 55 -18.31 -20.30 -5.40
C LYS A 55 -19.17 -20.16 -6.65
N GLU A 56 -19.23 -18.94 -7.21
CA GLU A 56 -19.99 -18.66 -8.43
C GLU A 56 -19.49 -19.48 -9.63
N LYS A 57 -18.15 -19.63 -9.77
CA LYS A 57 -17.56 -20.50 -10.80
C LYS A 57 -17.98 -21.97 -10.64
N LYS A 58 -17.95 -22.51 -9.42
CA LYS A 58 -18.35 -23.90 -9.13
C LYS A 58 -19.83 -24.15 -9.42
N GLU A 59 -20.68 -23.21 -9.01
CA GLU A 59 -22.13 -23.26 -9.28
C GLU A 59 -22.43 -23.19 -10.79
N ALA A 60 -21.75 -22.31 -11.53
CA ALA A 60 -21.89 -22.20 -12.98
C ALA A 60 -21.44 -23.48 -13.73
N ASN A 61 -20.44 -24.19 -13.22
CA ASN A 61 -19.93 -25.44 -13.79
C ASN A 61 -20.78 -26.68 -13.42
N GLY A 62 -21.87 -26.51 -12.65
CA GLY A 62 -22.76 -27.60 -12.28
C GLY A 62 -22.21 -28.56 -11.23
N GLU A 63 -21.15 -28.18 -10.50
CA GLU A 63 -20.63 -28.96 -9.38
C GLU A 63 -21.57 -28.82 -8.16
N LEU A 64 -22.09 -29.94 -7.66
CA LEU A 64 -22.96 -29.98 -6.47
C LEU A 64 -22.17 -29.60 -5.19
N PRO A 65 -22.73 -28.77 -4.28
CA PRO A 65 -22.12 -28.53 -2.98
C PRO A 65 -22.11 -29.84 -2.17
N GLY A 66 -20.93 -30.43 -2.00
CA GLY A 66 -20.73 -31.68 -1.25
C GLY A 66 -20.33 -32.90 -2.08
N PHE A 67 -20.21 -32.78 -3.41
CA PHE A 67 -19.70 -33.86 -4.26
C PHE A 67 -18.79 -33.29 -5.37
N SER A 68 -17.56 -32.93 -5.01
CA SER A 68 -16.50 -32.71 -6.01
C SER A 68 -15.27 -33.51 -5.60
N SER A 69 -14.96 -34.50 -6.43
CA SER A 69 -13.69 -35.20 -6.48
C SER A 69 -12.58 -34.17 -6.63
N SER A 70 -11.45 -34.42 -5.98
CA SER A 70 -10.21 -33.66 -6.10
C SER A 70 -9.78 -33.48 -7.57
N VAL A 71 -10.26 -32.42 -8.22
CA VAL A 71 -9.67 -31.93 -9.47
C VAL A 71 -8.65 -30.88 -9.07
N ASP A 72 -7.41 -31.36 -9.02
CA ASP A 72 -6.18 -30.60 -8.91
C ASP A 72 -6.12 -29.57 -10.06
N GLY A 73 -6.51 -28.33 -9.74
CA GLY A 73 -6.68 -27.23 -10.69
C GLY A 73 -6.15 -25.91 -10.13
N GLY A 74 -4.98 -25.93 -9.50
CA GLY A 74 -3.97 -24.86 -9.49
C GLY A 74 -4.29 -23.41 -9.10
N GLU A 75 -5.53 -23.00 -8.80
CA GLU A 75 -5.81 -21.63 -8.30
C GLU A 75 -5.41 -21.58 -6.82
N GLN A 76 -4.17 -21.14 -6.55
CA GLN A 76 -3.72 -20.94 -5.17
C GLN A 76 -4.57 -19.86 -4.52
N ASN A 77 -5.30 -20.23 -3.46
CA ASN A 77 -6.08 -19.27 -2.67
C ASN A 77 -5.18 -18.09 -2.22
N PRO A 78 -5.66 -16.83 -2.30
CA PRO A 78 -4.89 -15.65 -1.90
C PRO A 78 -4.18 -15.74 -0.55
N GLN A 79 -4.83 -16.36 0.45
CA GLN A 79 -4.27 -16.50 1.79
C GLN A 79 -3.07 -17.44 1.81
N THR A 80 -3.08 -18.52 1.01
CA THR A 80 -1.98 -19.47 0.88
C THR A 80 -0.77 -18.81 0.22
N LEU A 81 -0.99 -18.02 -0.84
CA LEU A 81 0.07 -17.22 -1.46
C LEU A 81 0.75 -16.32 -0.43
N LEU A 82 -0.04 -15.59 0.35
CA LEU A 82 0.49 -14.66 1.36
C LEU A 82 1.23 -15.39 2.48
N GLN A 83 0.75 -16.56 2.92
CA GLN A 83 1.44 -17.42 3.90
C GLN A 83 2.82 -17.90 3.41
N ASN A 84 2.99 -18.03 2.09
CA ASN A 84 4.29 -18.33 1.48
C ASN A 84 5.16 -17.08 1.25
N GLY A 85 4.71 -15.91 1.73
CA GLY A 85 5.40 -14.63 1.55
C GLY A 85 5.16 -14.01 0.17
N THR A 86 4.20 -14.51 -0.61
CA THR A 86 3.88 -13.99 -1.95
C THR A 86 2.58 -13.20 -1.90
N ILE A 87 2.63 -11.91 -2.21
CA ILE A 87 1.45 -11.07 -2.38
C ILE A 87 0.77 -11.45 -3.71
N PRO A 88 -0.54 -11.78 -3.72
CA PRO A 88 -1.25 -12.11 -4.95
C PRO A 88 -1.15 -11.00 -6.01
N PRO A 89 -0.89 -11.30 -7.29
CA PRO A 89 -0.66 -10.29 -8.32
C PRO A 89 -1.79 -9.26 -8.48
N ASP A 90 -3.05 -9.71 -8.49
CA ASP A 90 -4.22 -8.82 -8.57
C ASP A 90 -4.26 -7.83 -7.39
N PHE A 91 -3.97 -8.34 -6.18
CA PHE A 91 -3.96 -7.52 -4.98
C PHE A 91 -2.75 -6.58 -4.95
N LEU A 92 -1.58 -7.02 -5.41
CA LEU A 92 -0.41 -6.17 -5.56
C LEU A 92 -0.69 -4.99 -6.50
N ARG A 93 -1.41 -5.23 -7.61
CA ARG A 93 -1.86 -4.17 -8.51
C ARG A 93 -2.80 -3.19 -7.80
N LEU A 94 -3.75 -3.67 -7.00
CA LEU A 94 -4.60 -2.78 -6.18
C LEU A 94 -3.77 -1.89 -5.24
N MET A 95 -2.77 -2.46 -4.56
CA MET A 95 -1.87 -1.69 -3.69
C MET A 95 -1.07 -0.62 -4.46
N PHE A 96 -0.68 -0.88 -5.71
CA PHE A 96 0.00 0.11 -6.56
C PHE A 96 -0.92 1.31 -6.85
N TYR A 97 -2.19 1.07 -7.19
CA TYR A 97 -3.17 2.13 -7.40
C TYR A 97 -3.41 2.92 -6.11
N THR A 98 -3.65 2.25 -4.98
CA THR A 98 -3.82 2.92 -3.68
C THR A 98 -2.62 3.82 -3.36
N LEU A 99 -1.38 3.35 -3.53
CA LEU A 99 -0.21 4.20 -3.28
C LEU A 99 -0.12 5.38 -4.26
N GLY A 100 -0.53 5.19 -5.52
CA GLY A 100 -0.68 6.25 -6.51
C GLY A 100 -1.66 7.35 -6.03
N ASP A 101 -2.82 6.95 -5.52
CA ASP A 101 -3.81 7.88 -4.98
C ASP A 101 -3.26 8.69 -3.79
N TYR A 102 -2.56 8.04 -2.85
CA TYR A 102 -1.86 8.77 -1.76
C TYR A 102 -0.82 9.75 -2.31
N ARG A 103 -0.09 9.37 -3.37
CA ARG A 103 0.88 10.28 -3.99
C ARG A 103 0.17 11.51 -4.56
N ASP A 104 -0.90 11.31 -5.31
CA ASP A 104 -1.63 12.40 -5.95
C ASP A 104 -2.28 13.33 -4.92
N ILE A 105 -2.76 12.80 -3.79
CA ILE A 105 -3.18 13.58 -2.62
C ILE A 105 -2.01 14.42 -2.08
N CYS A 106 -0.82 13.83 -1.93
CA CYS A 106 0.36 14.51 -1.40
C CYS A 106 0.85 15.64 -2.31
N VAL A 107 1.03 15.37 -3.61
CA VAL A 107 1.56 16.35 -4.56
C VAL A 107 0.51 17.35 -5.03
N GLY A 108 -0.77 17.10 -4.75
CA GLY A 108 -1.87 17.97 -5.16
C GLY A 108 -2.30 17.79 -6.62
N LYS A 109 -2.09 16.61 -7.19
CA LYS A 109 -2.55 16.22 -8.54
C LYS A 109 -3.89 15.46 -8.52
N THR A 110 -4.70 15.68 -7.48
CA THR A 110 -6.06 15.13 -7.45
C THR A 110 -6.86 15.63 -8.65
N PRO A 111 -7.55 14.76 -9.40
CA PRO A 111 -8.34 15.15 -10.56
C PRO A 111 -9.36 16.26 -10.24
N ASP A 112 -9.56 17.18 -11.19
CA ASP A 112 -10.69 18.11 -11.17
C ASP A 112 -11.99 17.30 -11.27
N GLY A 113 -12.82 17.31 -10.21
CA GLY A 113 -14.05 16.51 -10.16
C GLY A 113 -14.43 15.94 -8.79
N ILE A 114 -13.46 15.84 -7.87
CA ILE A 114 -13.70 15.56 -6.43
C ILE A 114 -14.68 16.58 -5.81
N ASP A 115 -14.85 17.73 -6.47
CA ASP A 115 -15.73 18.82 -6.09
C ASP A 115 -17.23 18.46 -6.05
N THR A 116 -17.62 17.29 -6.57
CA THR A 116 -19.02 16.85 -6.69
C THR A 116 -19.38 15.61 -5.87
N VAL A 117 -18.44 15.05 -5.09
CA VAL A 117 -18.64 13.78 -4.35
C VAL A 117 -18.70 14.03 -2.84
N SER A 118 -19.41 13.17 -2.10
CA SER A 118 -19.40 13.17 -0.63
C SER A 118 -17.96 13.07 -0.10
N GLY A 119 -17.56 14.02 0.76
CA GLY A 119 -16.20 14.10 1.30
C GLY A 119 -15.34 15.26 0.78
N LYS A 120 -15.89 16.15 -0.07
CA LYS A 120 -15.21 17.39 -0.53
C LYS A 120 -14.56 18.18 0.60
N ASP A 121 -15.31 18.51 1.65
CA ASP A 121 -14.79 19.31 2.78
C ASP A 121 -13.62 18.62 3.48
N THR A 122 -13.70 17.30 3.63
CA THR A 122 -12.61 16.49 4.20
C THR A 122 -11.36 16.56 3.33
N MET A 123 -11.52 16.40 2.01
CA MET A 123 -10.40 16.45 1.07
C MET A 123 -9.79 17.85 0.98
N GLU A 124 -10.60 18.91 0.97
CA GLU A 124 -10.11 20.28 1.04
C GLU A 124 -9.30 20.54 2.31
N ASN A 125 -9.78 20.06 3.47
CA ASN A 125 -9.07 20.20 4.74
C ASN A 125 -7.73 19.48 4.71
N ILE A 126 -7.68 18.25 4.18
CA ILE A 126 -6.44 17.50 3.98
C ILE A 126 -5.48 18.28 3.07
N LYS A 127 -5.95 18.78 1.91
CA LYS A 127 -5.13 19.56 0.99
C LYS A 127 -4.53 20.80 1.65
N LYS A 128 -5.35 21.57 2.38
CA LYS A 128 -4.93 22.78 3.11
C LYS A 128 -3.90 22.45 4.22
N ALA A 129 -4.12 21.37 4.97
CA ALA A 129 -3.18 20.91 5.99
C ALA A 129 -1.85 20.45 5.38
N ILE A 130 -1.87 19.73 4.26
CA ILE A 130 -0.63 19.36 3.54
C ILE A 130 0.08 20.61 3.03
N GLU A 131 -0.64 21.59 2.46
CA GLU A 131 -0.04 22.86 2.01
C GLU A 131 0.69 23.61 3.12
N SER A 132 0.14 23.64 4.34
CA SER A 132 0.73 24.40 5.43
C SER A 132 2.08 23.84 5.87
N VAL A 133 2.31 22.53 5.75
CA VAL A 133 3.60 21.87 6.05
C VAL A 133 4.73 22.39 5.15
N PHE A 134 4.42 22.79 3.92
CA PHE A 134 5.41 23.22 2.92
C PHE A 134 5.46 24.75 2.71
N LYS A 135 4.62 25.51 3.41
CA LYS A 135 4.65 26.97 3.40
C LYS A 135 5.69 27.45 4.42
N PRO A 136 6.51 28.47 4.10
CA PRO A 136 7.41 29.05 5.09
C PRO A 136 6.60 29.69 6.22
N SER A 137 7.03 29.50 7.48
CA SER A 137 6.50 30.25 8.60
C SER A 137 6.74 31.73 8.35
N SER A 138 5.67 32.52 8.30
CA SER A 138 5.71 33.95 8.05
C SER A 138 6.60 34.65 9.08
N GLY A 139 7.75 35.19 8.67
CA GLY A 139 8.50 36.14 9.51
C GLY A 139 10.01 36.26 9.32
N THR A 140 10.71 35.34 8.63
CA THR A 140 12.16 35.50 8.40
C THR A 140 12.55 35.22 6.96
N PRO A 141 13.31 36.11 6.29
CA PRO A 141 13.94 35.80 5.02
C PRO A 141 15.10 34.85 5.32
N SER A 142 14.82 33.56 5.42
CA SER A 142 15.86 32.55 5.57
C SER A 142 16.56 32.36 4.23
N LEU A 143 17.72 32.99 4.11
CA LEU A 143 18.71 32.66 3.09
C LEU A 143 19.08 31.17 3.28
N SER A 144 18.92 30.37 2.22
CA SER A 144 19.52 29.03 2.02
C SER A 144 19.00 27.83 2.81
N VAL A 145 17.70 27.73 3.14
CA VAL A 145 17.09 26.40 3.42
C VAL A 145 16.46 25.90 2.12
N GLU A 146 16.96 24.80 1.56
CA GLU A 146 16.31 24.12 0.43
C GLU A 146 14.82 23.94 0.75
N LYS A 147 13.96 24.58 -0.05
CA LYS A 147 12.52 24.47 0.11
C LYS A 147 12.12 23.05 -0.28
N THR A 148 11.87 22.19 0.70
CA THR A 148 11.32 20.86 0.46
C THR A 148 9.98 21.01 -0.29
N THR A 149 9.94 20.53 -1.53
CA THR A 149 8.70 20.43 -2.31
C THR A 149 7.93 19.19 -1.91
N ARG A 150 6.63 19.13 -2.21
CA ARG A 150 5.80 17.94 -1.99
C ARG A 150 6.35 16.73 -2.72
N GLU A 151 6.87 16.94 -3.93
CA GLU A 151 7.50 15.92 -4.77
C GLU A 151 8.76 15.37 -4.08
N SER A 152 9.67 16.24 -3.63
CA SER A 152 10.89 15.82 -2.92
C SER A 152 10.57 15.13 -1.59
N TRP A 153 9.51 15.57 -0.92
CA TRP A 153 9.02 14.91 0.29
C TRP A 153 8.49 13.51 -0.02
N TRP A 154 7.72 13.35 -1.11
CA TRP A 154 7.22 12.05 -1.52
C TRP A 154 8.36 11.12 -1.93
N GLU A 155 9.34 11.60 -2.70
CA GLU A 155 10.53 10.82 -3.08
C GLU A 155 11.25 10.24 -1.85
N LYS A 156 11.31 11.01 -0.76
CA LYS A 156 11.93 10.56 0.50
C LYS A 156 11.05 9.62 1.32
N ASN A 157 9.72 9.79 1.32
CA ASN A 157 8.83 9.12 2.27
C ASN A 157 7.93 8.05 1.65
N GLY A 158 7.78 8.01 0.33
CA GLY A 158 6.93 7.05 -0.39
C GLY A 158 7.29 5.60 -0.10
N GLU A 159 8.60 5.31 0.05
CA GLU A 159 9.07 3.98 0.44
C GLU A 159 8.60 3.55 1.85
N HIS A 160 8.48 4.49 2.78
CA HIS A 160 8.03 4.21 4.15
C HIS A 160 6.52 3.95 4.18
N ILE A 161 5.75 4.70 3.39
CA ILE A 161 4.30 4.48 3.21
C ILE A 161 4.08 3.08 2.62
N TRP A 162 4.80 2.73 1.56
CA TRP A 162 4.75 1.40 0.96
C TRP A 162 5.12 0.29 1.96
N LYS A 163 6.21 0.46 2.72
CA LYS A 163 6.60 -0.49 3.79
C LYS A 163 5.48 -0.66 4.82
N GLY A 164 4.77 0.42 5.18
CA GLY A 164 3.60 0.39 6.05
C GLY A 164 2.45 -0.45 5.47
N MET A 165 2.14 -0.27 4.18
CA MET A 165 1.13 -1.08 3.47
C MET A 165 1.50 -2.58 3.48
N ILE A 166 2.75 -2.93 3.20
CA ILE A 166 3.22 -4.32 3.25
C ILE A 166 3.18 -4.88 4.68
N CYS A 167 3.54 -4.07 5.68
CA CYS A 167 3.46 -4.44 7.09
C CYS A 167 2.03 -4.80 7.50
N ALA A 168 1.03 -4.06 7.01
CA ALA A 168 -0.39 -4.32 7.30
C ALA A 168 -0.85 -5.73 6.87
N LEU A 169 -0.26 -6.31 5.82
CA LEU A 169 -0.56 -7.68 5.36
C LEU A 169 -0.08 -8.75 6.34
N THR A 170 0.83 -8.40 7.25
CA THR A 170 1.31 -9.30 8.30
C THR A 170 0.44 -9.27 9.55
N TYR A 171 -0.69 -8.56 9.51
CA TYR A 171 -1.67 -8.54 10.60
C TYR A 171 -2.96 -9.24 10.17
N LYS A 172 -3.63 -9.85 11.14
CA LYS A 172 -4.91 -10.51 10.96
C LYS A 172 -5.84 -10.18 12.11
N GLU A 173 -7.13 -10.26 11.82
CA GLU A 173 -8.16 -10.26 12.84
C GLU A 173 -8.29 -11.68 13.40
N ASN A 174 -8.13 -11.82 14.71
CA ASN A 174 -8.50 -13.02 15.44
C ASN A 174 -9.78 -12.72 16.23
N GLY A 175 -10.81 -13.51 15.98
CA GLY A 175 -12.08 -13.39 16.70
C GLY A 175 -12.92 -14.64 16.56
N ALA A 176 -12.66 -15.64 17.40
CA ALA A 176 -13.64 -16.69 17.70
C ALA A 176 -14.72 -16.20 18.68
N ASP A 177 -14.46 -15.11 19.42
CA ASP A 177 -15.24 -14.71 20.61
C ASP A 177 -15.80 -13.27 20.57
N GLY A 178 -15.97 -12.68 19.39
CA GLY A 178 -16.62 -11.35 19.24
C GLY A 178 -15.79 -10.14 19.70
N THR A 179 -14.56 -10.35 20.19
CA THR A 179 -13.57 -9.29 20.39
C THR A 179 -12.67 -9.22 19.16
N ASN A 180 -13.04 -8.41 18.16
CA ASN A 180 -12.29 -8.19 16.92
C ASN A 180 -10.87 -7.66 17.23
N LYS A 181 -9.93 -8.55 17.55
CA LYS A 181 -8.57 -8.20 17.94
C LYS A 181 -7.65 -8.34 16.75
N ILE A 182 -6.94 -7.26 16.43
CA ILE A 182 -5.89 -7.29 15.42
C ILE A 182 -4.59 -7.75 16.06
N GLU A 183 -3.96 -8.77 15.49
CA GLU A 183 -2.67 -9.28 15.92
C GLU A 183 -1.73 -9.57 14.76
N LYS A 184 -0.44 -9.61 15.06
CA LYS A 184 0.62 -9.88 14.09
C LYS A 184 0.69 -11.38 13.79
N ASP A 185 0.51 -11.74 12.53
CA ASP A 185 0.83 -13.07 12.02
C ASP A 185 2.36 -13.21 11.88
N SER A 186 2.95 -13.87 12.87
CA SER A 186 4.41 -13.99 12.96
C SER A 186 5.02 -14.80 11.81
N ASP A 187 4.27 -15.74 11.23
CA ASP A 187 4.77 -16.59 10.16
C ASP A 187 4.79 -15.84 8.83
N VAL A 188 3.68 -15.17 8.48
CA VAL A 188 3.63 -14.26 7.32
C VAL A 188 4.68 -13.17 7.46
N TYR A 189 4.81 -12.58 8.65
CA TYR A 189 5.82 -11.55 8.90
C TYR A 189 7.25 -12.05 8.64
N LYS A 190 7.62 -13.23 9.15
CA LYS A 190 8.97 -13.80 8.91
C LYS A 190 9.20 -14.11 7.43
N LYS A 191 8.19 -14.59 6.71
CA LYS A 191 8.31 -14.84 5.26
C LYS A 191 8.54 -13.56 4.48
N ILE A 192 7.84 -12.48 4.83
CA ILE A 192 7.97 -11.19 4.15
C ILE A 192 9.25 -10.45 4.60
N PHE A 193 9.51 -10.31 5.89
CA PHE A 193 10.57 -9.44 6.42
C PHE A 193 11.83 -10.16 6.92
N GLY A 194 11.84 -11.50 6.95
CA GLY A 194 12.95 -12.32 7.45
C GLY A 194 12.87 -12.66 8.94
N GLU A 195 13.66 -13.65 9.36
CA GLU A 195 13.61 -14.23 10.72
C GLU A 195 14.22 -13.34 11.83
N ASN A 196 15.05 -12.36 11.48
CA ASN A 196 15.78 -11.51 12.43
C ASN A 196 15.20 -10.09 12.57
N ASN A 197 14.02 -9.83 12.00
CA ASN A 197 13.38 -8.51 12.07
C ASN A 197 12.42 -8.44 13.26
N THR A 198 12.95 -8.58 14.49
CA THR A 198 12.09 -8.54 15.69
C THR A 198 11.62 -7.13 16.07
N ASP A 199 12.04 -6.09 15.34
CA ASP A 199 11.72 -4.69 15.62
C ASP A 199 11.68 -3.85 14.32
N PRO A 200 10.51 -3.33 13.90
CA PRO A 200 10.38 -2.52 12.68
C PRO A 200 11.07 -1.14 12.76
N ASP A 201 11.44 -0.67 13.95
CA ASP A 201 11.98 0.68 14.20
C ASP A 201 13.50 0.72 14.44
N LYS A 202 14.17 -0.42 14.58
CA LYS A 202 15.64 -0.46 14.73
C LYS A 202 16.36 -0.51 13.39
N LYS A 203 17.29 0.44 13.20
CA LYS A 203 18.16 0.55 12.02
C LYS A 203 18.92 -0.76 11.80
N LEU A 204 18.61 -1.39 10.68
CA LEU A 204 19.08 -2.69 10.21
C LEU A 204 20.62 -2.77 10.19
N THR A 205 21.21 -3.70 10.94
CA THR A 205 22.59 -4.15 10.75
C THR A 205 22.55 -5.62 10.33
N VAL A 206 22.50 -5.88 9.02
CA VAL A 206 22.46 -7.25 8.47
C VAL A 206 23.88 -7.73 8.18
N THR A 207 24.32 -8.83 8.80
CA THR A 207 25.63 -9.45 8.57
C THR A 207 25.60 -10.81 7.87
N THR A 208 24.44 -11.35 7.48
CA THR A 208 24.35 -12.59 6.69
C THR A 208 23.25 -12.53 5.62
N VAL A 209 23.55 -13.11 4.45
CA VAL A 209 22.81 -12.90 3.18
C VAL A 209 21.51 -13.73 3.10
N ASP A 210 21.35 -14.76 3.94
CA ASP A 210 20.39 -15.84 3.68
C ASP A 210 19.00 -15.67 4.32
N ASN A 211 18.75 -14.63 5.13
CA ASN A 211 17.51 -14.46 5.92
C ASN A 211 16.66 -13.23 5.55
N LYS A 212 16.77 -12.69 4.33
CA LYS A 212 16.23 -11.35 3.99
C LYS A 212 14.72 -11.26 3.65
N GLY A 213 13.98 -12.37 3.68
CA GLY A 213 12.55 -12.40 3.36
C GLY A 213 12.19 -11.96 1.92
N THR A 214 10.91 -12.02 1.55
CA THR A 214 10.44 -11.60 0.22
C THR A 214 10.41 -10.08 0.04
N PHE A 215 10.45 -9.29 1.11
CA PHE A 215 10.47 -7.83 1.03
C PHE A 215 11.76 -7.31 0.38
N GLU A 216 12.93 -7.69 0.88
CA GLU A 216 14.20 -7.17 0.33
C GLU A 216 14.50 -7.69 -1.09
N SER A 217 13.98 -8.87 -1.42
CA SER A 217 14.19 -9.52 -2.72
C SER A 217 13.18 -9.07 -3.78
N LYS A 218 11.88 -8.98 -3.43
CA LYS A 218 10.78 -8.76 -4.38
C LYS A 218 9.97 -7.49 -4.13
N TYR A 219 9.64 -7.18 -2.87
CA TYR A 219 8.67 -6.12 -2.55
C TYR A 219 9.27 -4.77 -2.13
N LYS A 220 10.58 -4.59 -2.21
CA LYS A 220 11.23 -3.30 -1.91
C LYS A 220 10.74 -2.23 -2.87
N TYR A 221 10.49 -1.01 -2.37
CA TYR A 221 9.86 0.09 -3.12
C TYR A 221 10.48 0.32 -4.51
N GLU A 222 11.81 0.35 -4.58
CA GLU A 222 12.53 0.53 -5.84
C GLU A 222 12.48 -0.72 -6.73
N LYS A 223 12.33 -1.93 -6.20
CA LYS A 223 12.44 -3.17 -6.98
C LYS A 223 11.10 -3.70 -7.48
N VAL A 224 10.05 -3.52 -6.68
CA VAL A 224 8.76 -4.16 -6.92
C VAL A 224 8.14 -3.62 -8.21
N GLN A 225 7.65 -4.53 -9.04
CA GLN A 225 7.06 -4.22 -10.33
C GLN A 225 5.84 -5.09 -10.60
N LEU A 226 4.91 -4.55 -11.40
CA LEU A 226 3.85 -5.34 -12.02
C LEU A 226 4.43 -5.95 -13.30
N GLY A 227 4.54 -7.28 -13.35
CA GLY A 227 4.95 -8.05 -14.53
C GLY A 227 3.98 -9.19 -14.80
N GLU A 228 3.93 -9.66 -16.04
CA GLU A 228 3.24 -10.89 -16.43
C GLU A 228 4.08 -12.12 -16.05
N GLU A 229 4.09 -12.46 -14.76
CA GLU A 229 4.50 -13.78 -14.27
C GLU A 229 3.36 -14.20 -13.34
N GLU A 230 2.37 -15.01 -13.70
CA GLU A 230 2.36 -16.29 -14.41
C GLU A 230 1.02 -16.43 -15.17
N ALA A 231 1.03 -16.29 -16.49
CA ALA A 231 -0.01 -16.88 -17.34
C ALA A 231 0.58 -18.14 -17.98
N SER A 232 0.89 -19.15 -17.16
CA SER A 232 1.26 -20.49 -17.64
C SER A 232 0.01 -21.23 -18.14
N GLY A 233 -0.66 -20.68 -19.15
CA GLY A 233 -1.60 -21.40 -19.99
C GLY A 233 -0.82 -21.98 -21.17
N PRO A 234 -0.89 -23.30 -21.45
CA PRO A 234 -0.24 -23.87 -22.62
C PRO A 234 -1.00 -23.43 -23.87
N ASN A 235 -0.58 -22.30 -24.48
CA ASN A 235 -0.91 -21.76 -25.81
C ASN A 235 -1.34 -20.28 -25.80
N ALA A 236 -0.43 -19.35 -25.48
CA ALA A 236 -0.53 -17.97 -25.95
C ALA A 236 0.62 -17.67 -26.94
N PRO A 237 0.34 -17.19 -28.16
CA PRO A 237 1.38 -16.91 -29.14
C PRO A 237 2.21 -15.69 -28.70
N ALA A 238 3.53 -15.86 -28.65
CA ALA A 238 4.47 -14.78 -28.39
C ALA A 238 4.34 -13.72 -29.50
N SER A 239 3.79 -12.54 -29.16
CA SER A 239 3.88 -11.37 -30.02
C SER A 239 5.16 -10.60 -29.70
N PRO A 240 6.04 -10.34 -30.68
CA PRO A 240 7.28 -9.63 -30.43
C PRO A 240 7.03 -8.11 -30.46
N THR A 241 7.66 -7.40 -29.52
CA THR A 241 7.86 -5.94 -29.50
C THR A 241 6.73 -5.08 -28.92
N SER A 242 6.57 -5.12 -27.59
CA SER A 242 6.15 -3.94 -26.82
C SER A 242 7.26 -3.58 -25.81
N PRO A 243 7.60 -2.31 -25.57
CA PRO A 243 8.58 -1.89 -24.54
C PRO A 243 8.22 -2.33 -23.12
N GLN A 244 7.05 -2.93 -22.91
CA GLN A 244 6.51 -3.41 -21.64
C GLN A 244 7.03 -4.79 -21.19
N ALA A 245 7.94 -5.43 -21.93
CA ALA A 245 8.50 -6.72 -21.55
C ALA A 245 9.18 -6.75 -20.15
N ASN A 246 9.51 -5.58 -19.59
CA ASN A 246 10.16 -5.45 -18.28
C ASN A 246 9.21 -5.08 -17.13
N GLY A 247 7.89 -5.11 -17.33
CA GLY A 247 6.92 -4.71 -16.32
C GLY A 247 6.96 -3.21 -16.00
N THR A 248 6.15 -2.77 -15.03
CA THR A 248 6.19 -1.38 -14.52
C THR A 248 6.55 -1.39 -13.03
N ARG A 249 7.67 -0.74 -12.67
CA ARG A 249 8.12 -0.59 -11.28
C ARG A 249 7.20 0.35 -10.51
N LEU A 250 7.02 0.11 -9.22
CA LEU A 250 6.14 0.91 -8.36
C LEU A 250 6.51 2.39 -8.33
N ALA A 251 7.79 2.69 -8.14
CA ALA A 251 8.28 4.07 -8.10
C ALA A 251 7.94 4.84 -9.39
N GLU A 252 7.93 4.17 -10.55
CA GLU A 252 7.52 4.75 -11.82
C GLU A 252 6.00 4.81 -11.95
N PHE A 253 5.32 3.73 -11.55
CA PHE A 253 3.86 3.59 -11.62
C PHE A 253 3.14 4.76 -10.95
N VAL A 254 3.51 5.07 -9.70
CA VAL A 254 2.83 6.11 -8.91
C VAL A 254 3.01 7.51 -9.50
N THR A 255 4.00 7.73 -10.37
CA THR A 255 4.22 9.03 -11.00
C THR A 255 3.37 9.26 -12.23
N ARG A 256 2.75 8.19 -12.78
CA ARG A 256 1.93 8.27 -13.98
C ARG A 256 0.60 8.96 -13.67
N PRO A 257 0.07 9.79 -14.57
CA PRO A 257 -1.29 10.31 -14.43
C PRO A 257 -2.29 9.16 -14.30
N ALA A 258 -3.29 9.33 -13.44
CA ALA A 258 -4.41 8.40 -13.37
C ALA A 258 -5.16 8.43 -14.73
N TYR A 259 -5.11 7.31 -15.45
CA TYR A 259 -5.95 7.08 -16.62
C TYR A 259 -7.25 6.46 -16.09
N PHE A 260 -8.32 7.27 -16.04
CA PHE A 260 -9.69 6.81 -15.79
C PHE A 260 -10.36 6.42 -17.11
#